data_AF-A0AAV2S3K8-F1
#
_entry.id   AF-A0AAV2S3K8-F1
#
_cell.length_a   1.000
_cell.length_b   1.000
_cell.length_c   1.000
_cell.angle_alpha   90.00
_cell.angle_beta   90.00
_cell.angle_gamma   90.00
#
_symmetry.space_group_name_H-M   'P 1'
#
loop_
_entity.id
_entity.type
_entity.pdbx_description
1 polymer ?
#
loop_
_entity_poly.entity_id
_entity_poly.type
_entity_poly.pdbx_seq_one_letter_code
_entity_poly.pdbx_strand_id
1 'polypeptide(L)'
;RQLIDGSKNEEVLQYTSLVLGMVLCMGDTLPYTHFSVMNSKFIEVLLHAIEKYYEDPDTEQLGELYLTLVLAFNLQYTTKGASKENSTSDSDSENLVIKLLSKQESTKYFTEKLLLLFNREEDPLAIFEHTPRPPHSVIKMMLDVYSNPVTSQMIYTNDERVVCDIMLRQLSDLAPEDKHRHLYLCLLEGVVLQGGWQEHRHRQAELLRCCNNILAEEEPCSTPDKDIITRIYQKCPQILE
;
A
#
# COMPACT_ATOMS: atom_id res chain seq x y z
N ARG A 1 22.85 8.54 -0.24
CA ARG A 1 24.05 8.78 -1.09
C ARG A 1 24.74 7.47 -1.40
N GLN A 2 25.25 6.72 -0.41
CA GLN A 2 25.83 5.38 -0.64
C GLN A 2 24.92 4.42 -1.44
N LEU A 3 23.61 4.40 -1.14
CA LEU A 3 22.62 3.62 -1.91
C LEU A 3 22.44 4.10 -3.36
N ILE A 4 22.67 5.39 -3.65
CA ILE A 4 22.56 6.01 -4.98
C ILE A 4 23.84 5.78 -5.79
N ASP A 5 24.99 5.92 -5.12
CA ASP A 5 26.31 5.83 -5.76
C ASP A 5 26.69 4.37 -6.11
N GLY A 6 25.88 3.39 -5.70
CA GLY A 6 26.05 1.99 -6.07
C GLY A 6 27.33 1.38 -5.48
N SER A 7 27.57 1.58 -4.18
CA SER A 7 28.69 0.92 -3.48
C SER A 7 28.71 -0.58 -3.80
N LYS A 8 29.86 -1.10 -4.25
CA LYS A 8 30.02 -2.54 -4.54
C LYS A 8 30.06 -3.42 -3.29
N ASN A 9 30.14 -2.81 -2.10
CA ASN A 9 30.13 -3.55 -0.86
C ASN A 9 28.68 -3.79 -0.42
N GLU A 10 28.24 -5.04 -0.58
CA GLU A 10 26.90 -5.50 -0.25
C GLU A 10 26.55 -5.29 1.22
N GLU A 11 27.46 -5.65 2.13
CA GLU A 11 27.30 -5.52 3.58
C GLU A 11 27.02 -4.05 3.96
N VAL A 12 27.75 -3.11 3.34
CA VAL A 12 27.52 -1.67 3.57
C VAL A 12 26.13 -1.26 3.08
N LEU A 13 25.69 -1.76 1.92
CA LEU A 13 24.34 -1.46 1.41
C LEU A 13 23.27 -2.04 2.35
N GLN A 14 23.44 -3.27 2.82
CA GLN A 14 22.50 -3.94 3.73
C GLN A 14 22.35 -3.14 5.03
N TYR A 15 23.46 -2.82 5.72
CA TYR A 15 23.39 -2.05 6.97
C TYR A 15 22.86 -0.62 6.75
N THR A 16 23.23 0.02 5.65
CA THR A 16 22.72 1.36 5.32
C THR A 16 21.21 1.33 5.11
N SER A 17 20.70 0.34 4.37
CA SER A 17 19.26 0.19 4.14
C SER A 17 18.51 -0.16 5.42
N LEU A 18 19.07 -1.04 6.26
CA LEU A 18 18.46 -1.40 7.55
C LEU A 18 18.33 -0.18 8.47
N VAL A 19 19.42 0.57 8.67
CA VAL A 19 19.42 1.76 9.53
C VAL A 19 18.48 2.83 8.98
N LEU A 20 18.46 3.03 7.66
CA LEU A 20 17.54 3.98 7.05
C LEU A 20 16.08 3.54 7.21
N GLY A 21 15.78 2.25 7.06
CA GLY A 21 14.44 1.69 7.32
C GLY A 21 14.00 1.91 8.76
N MET A 22 14.89 1.68 9.73
CA MET A 22 14.65 1.95 11.15
C MET A 22 14.34 3.43 11.43
N VAL A 23 14.98 4.37 10.73
CA VAL A 23 14.72 5.81 10.91
C VAL A 23 13.38 6.22 10.28
N LEU A 24 12.99 5.59 9.18
CA LEU A 24 11.81 5.96 8.41
C LEU A 24 10.54 5.17 8.81
N CYS A 25 10.64 4.16 9.67
CA CYS A 25 9.54 3.25 9.98
C CYS A 25 8.32 3.94 10.60
N MET A 26 8.49 5.11 11.23
CA MET A 26 7.39 5.89 11.83
C MET A 26 6.55 6.64 10.79
N GLY A 27 7.02 6.76 9.55
CA GLY A 27 6.29 7.48 8.51
C GLY A 27 6.26 9.01 8.69
N ASP A 28 7.13 9.56 9.54
CA ASP A 28 7.22 11.01 9.72
C ASP A 28 7.64 11.71 8.43
N THR A 29 7.03 12.86 8.16
CA THR A 29 7.38 13.67 6.98
C THR A 29 8.82 14.15 7.08
N LEU A 30 9.60 13.88 6.04
CA LEU A 30 11.00 14.27 6.02
C LEU A 30 11.16 15.80 5.92
N PRO A 31 12.07 16.40 6.71
CA PRO A 31 12.43 17.80 6.54
C PRO A 31 12.90 18.12 5.12
N TYR A 32 12.56 19.31 4.61
CA TYR A 32 12.83 19.71 3.23
C TYR A 32 14.29 19.54 2.78
N THR A 33 15.24 19.73 3.70
CA THR A 33 16.67 19.58 3.46
C THR A 33 17.06 18.17 3.01
N HIS A 34 16.31 17.15 3.44
CA HIS A 34 16.60 15.76 3.10
C HIS A 34 16.15 15.36 1.70
N PHE A 35 15.16 16.05 1.10
CA PHE A 35 14.80 15.86 -0.31
C PHE A 35 15.94 16.24 -1.26
N SER A 36 16.99 16.95 -0.81
CA SER A 36 18.20 17.14 -1.62
C SER A 36 18.86 15.80 -2.02
N VAL A 37 18.70 14.76 -1.21
CA VAL A 37 19.24 13.41 -1.45
C VAL A 37 18.13 12.39 -1.69
N MET A 38 17.06 12.45 -0.89
CA MET A 38 15.94 11.50 -0.93
C MET A 38 14.83 12.05 -1.83
N ASN A 39 15.17 12.31 -3.09
CA ASN A 39 14.25 12.81 -4.13
C ASN A 39 13.79 11.69 -5.07
N SER A 40 13.18 12.06 -6.19
CA SER A 40 12.72 11.13 -7.23
C SER A 40 13.80 10.17 -7.69
N LYS A 41 15.06 10.65 -7.84
CA LYS A 41 16.16 9.81 -8.28
C LYS A 41 16.48 8.70 -7.29
N PHE A 42 16.37 8.99 -5.99
CA PHE A 42 16.59 8.00 -4.96
C PHE A 42 15.55 6.87 -5.03
N ILE A 43 14.26 7.21 -5.15
CA ILE A 43 13.18 6.23 -5.27
C ILE A 43 13.30 5.42 -6.57
N GLU A 44 13.65 6.05 -7.70
CA GLU A 44 13.93 5.34 -8.96
C GLU A 44 15.06 4.31 -8.81
N VAL A 45 16.13 4.66 -8.10
CA VAL A 45 17.24 3.72 -7.83
C VAL A 45 16.73 2.55 -6.98
N LEU A 46 15.90 2.80 -5.98
CA LEU A 46 15.34 1.73 -5.15
C LEU A 46 14.45 0.79 -5.97
N LEU A 47 13.51 1.33 -6.74
CA LEU A 47 12.59 0.55 -7.57
C LEU A 47 13.33 -0.32 -8.60
N HIS A 48 14.31 0.26 -9.29
CA HIS A 48 15.12 -0.49 -10.24
C HIS A 48 15.97 -1.57 -9.56
N ALA A 49 16.50 -1.26 -8.37
CA ALA A 49 17.29 -2.22 -7.61
C ALA A 49 16.45 -3.38 -7.05
N ILE A 50 15.18 -3.16 -6.70
CA ILE A 50 14.24 -4.23 -6.33
C ILE A 50 14.12 -5.23 -7.47
N GLU A 51 13.80 -4.74 -8.68
CA GLU A 51 13.65 -5.61 -9.85
C GLU A 51 14.94 -6.38 -10.15
N LYS A 52 16.10 -5.76 -9.96
CA LYS A 52 17.40 -6.40 -10.18
C LYS A 52 17.78 -7.41 -9.09
N TYR A 53 17.65 -7.07 -7.81
CA TYR A 53 18.15 -7.90 -6.71
C TYR A 53 17.30 -9.15 -6.48
N TYR A 54 16.03 -9.14 -6.87
CA TYR A 54 15.20 -10.35 -6.81
C TYR A 54 15.43 -11.31 -8.00
N GLU A 55 16.22 -10.93 -9.02
CA GLU A 55 16.62 -11.88 -10.07
C GLU A 55 17.64 -12.92 -9.58
N ASP A 56 18.44 -12.58 -8.56
CA ASP A 56 19.48 -13.43 -8.01
C ASP A 56 19.17 -13.78 -6.54
N PRO A 57 18.99 -15.08 -6.21
CA PRO A 57 18.76 -15.53 -4.83
C PRO A 57 19.82 -15.05 -3.83
N ASP A 58 21.08 -14.88 -4.26
CA ASP A 58 22.15 -14.44 -3.37
C ASP A 58 21.96 -12.96 -2.94
N THR A 59 21.20 -12.17 -3.70
CA THR A 59 20.93 -10.76 -3.40
C THR A 59 19.51 -10.50 -2.89
N GLU A 60 18.73 -11.55 -2.62
CA GLU A 60 17.32 -11.44 -2.21
C GLU A 60 17.15 -10.56 -0.95
N GLN A 61 18.06 -10.70 0.02
CA GLN A 61 18.04 -9.89 1.25
C GLN A 61 18.17 -8.38 0.97
N LEU A 62 18.96 -7.97 -0.03
CA LEU A 62 19.02 -6.57 -0.44
C LEU A 62 17.72 -6.12 -1.11
N GLY A 63 17.12 -6.98 -1.92
CA GLY A 63 15.78 -6.74 -2.49
C GLY A 63 14.75 -6.46 -1.41
N GLU A 64 14.71 -7.28 -0.36
CA GLU A 64 13.81 -7.12 0.79
C GLU A 64 14.04 -5.80 1.53
N LEU A 65 15.30 -5.45 1.79
CA LEU A 65 15.63 -4.18 2.44
C LEU A 65 15.24 -2.97 1.59
N TYR A 66 15.42 -3.05 0.27
CA TYR A 66 15.05 -1.97 -0.65
C TYR A 66 13.53 -1.84 -0.79
N LEU A 67 12.80 -2.95 -0.83
CA LEU A 67 11.34 -2.95 -0.76
C LEU A 67 10.86 -2.30 0.54
N THR A 68 11.46 -2.67 1.67
CA THR A 68 11.17 -2.10 2.99
C THR A 68 11.39 -0.59 3.01
N LEU A 69 12.47 -0.09 2.38
CA LEU A 69 12.68 1.35 2.23
C LEU A 69 11.58 2.01 1.41
N VAL A 70 11.19 1.44 0.25
CA VAL A 70 10.11 2.01 -0.57
C VAL A 70 8.80 2.08 0.21
N LEU A 71 8.46 1.05 0.99
CA LEU A 71 7.30 1.06 1.89
C LEU A 71 7.41 2.19 2.94
N ALA A 72 8.58 2.38 3.53
CA ALA A 72 8.80 3.40 4.56
C ALA A 72 8.69 4.81 4.01
N PHE A 73 9.23 5.04 2.82
CA PHE A 73 9.05 6.31 2.11
C PHE A 73 7.59 6.57 1.77
N ASN A 74 6.87 5.53 1.39
CA ASN A 74 5.47 5.69 1.07
C ASN A 74 4.66 6.12 2.29
N LEU A 75 4.94 5.61 3.49
CA LEU A 75 4.22 5.97 4.72
C LEU A 75 4.15 7.49 4.99
N GLN A 76 5.11 8.27 4.50
CA GLN A 76 5.17 9.72 4.67
C GLN A 76 4.04 10.47 3.99
N TYR A 77 3.40 9.85 2.99
CA TYR A 77 2.27 10.43 2.28
C TYR A 77 0.96 10.07 2.96
N THR A 78 0.18 11.07 3.33
CA THR A 78 -1.18 10.85 3.83
C THR A 78 -2.06 10.24 2.73
N THR A 79 -2.60 9.05 2.96
CA THR A 79 -3.62 8.47 2.08
C THR A 79 -4.87 9.34 2.13
N LYS A 80 -5.45 9.68 0.96
CA LYS A 80 -6.74 10.37 0.86
C LYS A 80 -7.81 9.51 1.54
N GLY A 81 -8.11 9.79 2.82
CA GLY A 81 -9.09 9.04 3.61
C GLY A 81 -8.76 8.85 5.09
N ALA A 82 -7.48 8.91 5.50
CA ALA A 82 -7.07 8.49 6.86
C ALA A 82 -7.14 9.58 7.96
N SER A 83 -7.31 10.86 7.62
CA SER A 83 -7.34 11.94 8.61
C SER A 83 -8.01 13.20 8.05
N LYS A 84 -9.26 13.45 8.44
CA LYS A 84 -9.97 14.71 8.21
C LYS A 84 -9.99 15.64 9.42
N GLU A 85 -9.23 15.32 10.47
CA GLU A 85 -9.16 16.13 11.67
C GLU A 85 -7.77 16.79 11.74
N ASN A 86 -7.72 18.09 11.39
CA ASN A 86 -6.66 19.05 11.66
C ASN A 86 -5.47 19.17 10.69
N SER A 87 -5.69 19.19 9.38
CA SER A 87 -4.70 19.80 8.45
C SER A 87 -5.37 20.82 7.52
N THR A 88 -5.42 22.07 7.97
CA THR A 88 -5.59 23.24 7.12
C THR A 88 -4.30 23.49 6.34
N SER A 89 -4.13 22.80 5.22
CA SER A 89 -3.30 23.27 4.11
C SER A 89 -3.45 22.34 2.91
N ASP A 90 -3.92 22.92 1.81
CA ASP A 90 -3.78 22.46 0.45
C ASP A 90 -2.32 22.09 0.12
N SER A 91 -1.92 20.87 0.44
CA SER A 91 -0.81 20.22 -0.25
C SER A 91 -1.31 18.92 -0.83
N ASP A 92 -1.92 18.99 -2.01
CA ASP A 92 -1.92 17.91 -3.01
C ASP A 92 -0.45 17.61 -3.40
N SER A 93 0.40 17.25 -2.43
CA SER A 93 1.72 16.72 -2.71
C SER A 93 1.49 15.34 -3.29
N GLU A 94 1.54 15.27 -4.62
CA GLU A 94 1.50 14.03 -5.39
C GLU A 94 2.42 12.99 -4.75
N ASN A 95 1.89 11.80 -4.45
CA ASN A 95 2.67 10.71 -3.89
C ASN A 95 3.75 10.32 -4.91
N LEU A 96 5.00 10.66 -4.58
CA LEU A 96 6.13 10.50 -5.50
C LEU A 96 6.41 9.03 -5.82
N VAL A 97 6.17 8.13 -4.86
CA VAL A 97 6.36 6.70 -5.06
C VAL A 97 5.39 6.20 -6.14
N ILE A 98 4.10 6.54 -6.02
CA ILE A 98 3.08 6.18 -7.01
C ILE A 98 3.36 6.80 -8.38
N LYS A 99 3.77 8.07 -8.42
CA LYS A 99 4.15 8.75 -9.66
C LYS A 99 5.31 8.08 -10.39
N LEU A 100 6.26 7.51 -9.65
CA LEU A 100 7.43 6.85 -10.24
C LEU A 100 7.11 5.40 -10.63
N LEU A 101 6.32 4.69 -9.82
CA LEU A 101 5.77 3.38 -10.18
C LEU A 101 4.97 3.44 -11.48
N SER A 102 4.15 4.48 -11.67
CA SER A 102 3.37 4.66 -12.91
C SER A 102 4.22 4.88 -14.18
N LYS A 103 5.54 5.06 -14.04
CA LYS A 103 6.49 5.27 -15.14
C LYS A 103 7.50 4.14 -15.28
N GLN A 104 7.51 3.17 -14.38
CA GLN A 104 8.42 2.03 -14.44
C GLN A 104 8.04 1.09 -15.58
N GLU A 105 9.05 0.58 -16.30
CA GLU A 105 8.84 -0.39 -17.38
C GLU A 105 8.56 -1.81 -16.84
N SER A 106 9.20 -2.18 -15.73
CA SER A 106 9.00 -3.45 -15.02
C SER A 106 8.75 -3.18 -13.55
N THR A 107 7.77 -3.88 -12.98
CA THR A 107 7.43 -3.85 -11.55
C THR A 107 7.12 -5.26 -11.03
N LYS A 108 7.62 -6.29 -11.73
CA LYS A 108 7.25 -7.69 -11.51
C LYS A 108 7.59 -8.14 -10.09
N TYR A 109 8.84 -7.96 -9.67
CA TYR A 109 9.27 -8.41 -8.36
C TYR A 109 8.73 -7.52 -7.25
N PHE A 110 8.62 -6.22 -7.51
CA PHE A 110 7.95 -5.29 -6.60
C PHE A 110 6.51 -5.76 -6.29
N THR A 111 5.69 -6.03 -7.31
CA THR A 111 4.29 -6.44 -7.11
C THR A 111 4.19 -7.83 -6.50
N GLU A 112 4.99 -8.80 -6.97
CA GLU A 112 5.01 -10.16 -6.42
C GLU A 112 5.32 -10.17 -4.93
N LYS A 113 6.36 -9.44 -4.51
CA LYS A 113 6.79 -9.39 -3.11
C LYS A 113 5.85 -8.56 -2.25
N LEU A 114 5.27 -7.48 -2.78
CA LEU A 114 4.22 -6.71 -2.10
C LEU A 114 2.99 -7.58 -1.82
N LEU A 115 2.53 -8.35 -2.82
CA LEU A 115 1.39 -9.26 -2.68
C LEU A 115 1.70 -10.41 -1.72
N LEU A 116 2.93 -10.92 -1.73
CA LEU A 116 3.37 -11.95 -0.78
C LEU A 116 3.27 -11.44 0.67
N LEU A 117 3.77 -10.23 0.95
CA LEU A 117 3.67 -9.61 2.27
C LEU A 117 2.21 -9.35 2.66
N PHE A 118 1.40 -8.85 1.70
CA PHE A 118 -0.03 -8.60 1.93
C PHE A 118 -0.79 -9.87 2.27
N ASN A 119 -0.52 -10.98 1.58
CA ASN A 119 -1.13 -12.28 1.86
C ASN A 119 -0.70 -12.86 3.22
N ARG A 120 0.52 -12.55 3.68
CA ARG A 120 1.04 -12.97 4.99
C ARG A 120 0.59 -12.07 6.14
N GLU A 121 -0.04 -10.92 5.85
CA GLU A 121 -0.37 -9.89 6.84
C GLU A 121 0.87 -9.44 7.61
N GLU A 122 2.00 -9.39 6.92
CA GLU A 122 3.32 -9.09 7.48
C GLU A 122 3.72 -7.65 7.14
N ASP A 123 4.10 -6.87 8.16
CA ASP A 123 4.66 -5.54 7.98
C ASP A 123 6.17 -5.55 8.23
N PRO A 124 7.02 -5.40 7.19
CA PRO A 124 8.46 -5.39 7.36
C PRO A 124 8.98 -4.17 8.16
N LEU A 125 8.14 -3.14 8.35
CA LEU A 125 8.48 -1.95 9.14
C LEU A 125 8.02 -2.02 10.59
N ALA A 126 7.32 -3.08 11.00
CA ALA A 126 6.95 -3.32 12.40
C ALA A 126 8.14 -3.84 13.23
N ILE A 127 9.32 -3.21 13.08
CA ILE A 127 10.58 -3.58 13.73
C ILE A 127 10.57 -3.20 15.22
N PHE A 128 9.88 -2.10 15.56
CA PHE A 128 9.86 -1.54 16.91
C PHE A 128 8.43 -1.43 17.44
N GLU A 129 8.26 -1.65 18.75
CA GLU A 129 7.00 -1.47 19.46
C GLU A 129 6.78 -0.01 19.87
N HIS A 130 6.83 0.91 18.91
CA HIS A 130 6.58 2.34 19.17
C HIS A 130 5.09 2.62 19.46
N THR A 131 4.83 3.66 20.24
CA THR A 131 3.48 4.18 20.50
C THR A 131 3.44 5.69 20.21
N PRO A 132 2.52 6.17 19.35
CA PRO A 132 1.54 5.40 18.56
C PRO A 132 2.21 4.53 17.49
N ARG A 133 1.59 3.40 17.14
CA ARG A 133 2.05 2.58 16.01
C ARG A 133 1.74 3.29 14.69
N PRO A 134 2.67 3.31 13.73
CA PRO A 134 2.39 3.80 12.39
C PRO A 134 1.35 2.91 11.68
N PRO A 135 0.69 3.41 10.61
CA PRO A 135 -0.17 2.59 9.77
C PRO A 135 0.58 1.39 9.16
N HIS A 136 -0.12 0.28 8.93
CA HIS A 136 0.48 -0.88 8.28
C HIS A 136 0.97 -0.52 6.88
N SER A 137 2.28 -0.64 6.65
CA SER A 137 2.96 -0.11 5.47
C SER A 137 2.56 -0.78 4.15
N VAL A 138 2.37 -2.10 4.19
CA VAL A 138 1.92 -2.92 3.06
C VAL A 138 0.48 -2.59 2.68
N ILE A 139 -0.45 -2.56 3.65
CA ILE A 139 -1.85 -2.18 3.39
C ILE A 139 -1.91 -0.75 2.82
N LYS A 140 -1.12 0.16 3.39
CA LYS A 140 -1.00 1.53 2.90
C LYS A 140 -0.49 1.57 1.46
N MET A 141 0.57 0.84 1.12
CA MET A 141 1.08 0.75 -0.25
C MET A 141 0.02 0.20 -1.21
N MET A 142 -0.70 -0.86 -0.82
CA MET A 142 -1.81 -1.41 -1.62
C MET A 142 -2.89 -0.36 -1.88
N LEU A 143 -3.31 0.39 -0.85
CA LEU A 143 -4.27 1.48 -0.99
C LEU A 143 -3.82 2.53 -2.01
N ASP A 144 -2.56 2.93 -1.95
CA ASP A 144 -2.03 3.95 -2.85
C ASP A 144 -1.84 3.43 -4.28
N VAL A 145 -1.43 2.17 -4.46
CA VAL A 145 -1.36 1.49 -5.77
C VAL A 145 -2.74 1.49 -6.42
N TYR A 146 -3.79 1.19 -5.67
CA TYR A 146 -5.18 1.23 -6.13
C TYR A 146 -5.82 2.63 -6.14
N SER A 147 -5.10 3.67 -5.71
CA SER A 147 -5.57 5.06 -5.79
C SER A 147 -5.38 5.69 -7.17
N ASN A 148 -4.59 5.05 -8.04
CA ASN A 148 -4.28 5.52 -9.38
C ASN A 148 -4.50 4.40 -10.41
N PRO A 149 -5.25 4.66 -11.51
CA PRO A 149 -5.63 3.64 -12.49
C PRO A 149 -4.45 3.07 -13.29
N VAL A 150 -3.31 3.78 -13.36
CA VAL A 150 -2.10 3.27 -14.03
C VAL A 150 -1.39 2.27 -13.13
N THR A 151 -1.27 2.56 -11.83
CA THR A 151 -0.60 1.65 -10.90
C THR A 151 -1.46 0.46 -10.50
N SER A 152 -2.80 0.59 -10.51
CA SER A 152 -3.68 -0.57 -10.27
C SER A 152 -3.50 -1.66 -11.32
N GLN A 153 -3.20 -1.29 -12.58
CA GLN A 153 -2.95 -2.22 -13.69
C GLN A 153 -1.63 -3.00 -13.55
N MET A 154 -0.77 -2.65 -12.57
CA MET A 154 0.42 -3.44 -12.26
C MET A 154 0.06 -4.79 -11.60
N ILE A 155 -1.13 -4.91 -11.01
CA ILE A 155 -1.64 -6.15 -10.42
C ILE A 155 -2.39 -6.93 -11.51
N TYR A 156 -1.93 -8.14 -11.82
CA TYR A 156 -2.61 -8.97 -12.82
C TYR A 156 -3.95 -9.48 -12.32
N THR A 157 -4.86 -9.82 -13.25
CA THR A 157 -6.22 -10.28 -12.92
C THR A 157 -6.27 -11.44 -11.93
N ASN A 158 -5.36 -12.42 -12.03
CA ASN A 158 -5.34 -13.55 -11.08
C ASN A 158 -4.88 -13.12 -9.69
N ASP A 159 -3.90 -12.21 -9.61
CA ASP A 159 -3.41 -11.68 -8.34
C ASP A 159 -4.46 -10.78 -7.68
N GLU A 160 -5.19 -9.99 -8.47
CA GLU A 160 -6.30 -9.17 -7.97
C GLU A 160 -7.44 -10.03 -7.40
N ARG A 161 -7.71 -11.21 -7.98
CA ARG A 161 -8.65 -12.18 -7.38
C ARG A 161 -8.17 -12.66 -6.02
N VAL A 162 -6.86 -12.90 -5.85
CA VAL A 162 -6.27 -13.26 -4.55
C VAL A 162 -6.39 -12.09 -3.56
N VAL A 163 -6.16 -10.84 -4.01
CA VAL A 163 -6.38 -9.64 -3.20
C VAL A 163 -7.83 -9.56 -2.71
N CYS A 164 -8.80 -9.82 -3.59
CA CYS A 164 -10.22 -9.88 -3.22
C CYS A 164 -10.50 -10.98 -2.19
N ASP A 165 -9.88 -12.16 -2.33
CA ASP A 165 -10.04 -13.26 -1.39
C ASP A 165 -9.51 -12.91 0.01
N ILE A 166 -8.35 -12.27 0.09
CA ILE A 166 -7.76 -11.77 1.34
C ILE A 166 -8.69 -10.73 1.97
N MET A 167 -9.15 -9.76 1.20
CA MET A 167 -10.03 -8.70 1.70
C MET A 167 -11.36 -9.24 2.22
N LEU A 168 -11.99 -10.18 1.50
CA LEU A 168 -13.25 -10.78 1.96
C LEU A 168 -13.08 -11.55 3.26
N ARG A 169 -11.97 -12.26 3.44
CA ARG A 169 -11.62 -12.93 4.69
C ARG A 169 -11.49 -11.90 5.82
N GLN A 170 -10.66 -10.87 5.60
CA GLN A 170 -10.41 -9.81 6.58
C GLN A 170 -11.68 -9.06 6.98
N LEU A 171 -12.49 -8.63 6.02
CA LEU A 171 -13.75 -7.92 6.29
C LEU A 171 -14.80 -8.79 7.00
N SER A 172 -14.71 -10.12 6.88
CA SER A 172 -15.60 -11.03 7.60
C SER A 172 -15.14 -11.31 9.03
N ASP A 173 -13.83 -11.24 9.29
CA ASP A 173 -13.22 -11.56 10.59
C ASP A 173 -13.07 -10.33 11.50
N LEU A 174 -12.93 -9.12 10.92
CA LEU A 174 -12.68 -7.88 11.65
C LEU A 174 -13.96 -7.27 12.25
N ALA A 175 -13.87 -6.88 13.53
CA ALA A 175 -14.95 -6.22 14.26
C ALA A 175 -15.12 -4.74 13.86
N PRO A 176 -16.27 -4.11 14.15
CA PRO A 176 -16.53 -2.71 13.84
C PRO A 176 -15.54 -1.68 14.36
N GLU A 177 -14.91 -1.96 15.48
CA GLU A 177 -13.96 -1.08 16.13
C GLU A 177 -12.54 -1.21 15.57
N ASP A 178 -12.27 -2.24 14.76
CA ASP A 178 -10.94 -2.48 14.22
C ASP A 178 -10.64 -1.51 13.06
N LYS A 179 -9.61 -0.68 13.26
CA LYS A 179 -9.19 0.33 12.29
C LYS A 179 -8.74 -0.27 10.95
N HIS A 180 -8.31 -1.53 10.92
CA HIS A 180 -7.95 -2.20 9.68
C HIS A 180 -9.16 -2.49 8.80
N ARG A 181 -10.35 -2.67 9.38
CA ARG A 181 -11.59 -2.90 8.61
C ARG A 181 -11.84 -1.75 7.65
N HIS A 182 -11.69 -0.54 8.15
CA HIS A 182 -11.78 0.68 7.36
C HIS A 182 -10.77 0.73 6.21
N LEU A 183 -9.53 0.29 6.45
CA LEU A 183 -8.48 0.25 5.42
C LEU A 183 -8.80 -0.78 4.34
N TYR A 184 -9.29 -1.97 4.71
CA TYR A 184 -9.72 -2.98 3.74
C TYR A 184 -10.94 -2.53 2.92
N LEU A 185 -11.86 -1.76 3.49
CA LEU A 185 -12.97 -1.15 2.73
C LEU A 185 -12.47 -0.04 1.79
N CYS A 186 -11.53 0.80 2.21
CA CYS A 186 -10.89 1.76 1.31
C CYS A 186 -10.18 1.04 0.14
N LEU A 187 -9.53 -0.09 0.42
CA LEU A 187 -8.88 -0.92 -0.61
C LEU A 187 -9.93 -1.50 -1.55
N LEU A 188 -11.09 -1.91 -1.03
CA LEU A 188 -12.22 -2.36 -1.84
C LEU A 188 -12.74 -1.28 -2.78
N GLU A 189 -12.85 -0.03 -2.32
CA GLU A 189 -13.20 1.09 -3.20
C GLU A 189 -12.16 1.23 -4.32
N GLY A 190 -10.87 1.16 -4.01
CA GLY A 190 -9.80 1.22 -5.01
C GLY A 190 -9.84 0.08 -6.03
N VAL A 191 -9.95 -1.17 -5.56
CA VAL A 191 -10.03 -2.38 -6.41
C VAL A 191 -11.25 -2.34 -7.34
N VAL A 192 -12.42 -1.95 -6.83
CA VAL A 192 -13.65 -1.89 -7.63
C VAL A 192 -13.61 -0.74 -8.64
N LEU A 193 -13.10 0.44 -8.24
CA LEU A 193 -13.21 1.64 -9.08
C LEU A 193 -12.02 1.86 -10.01
N GLN A 194 -10.83 1.42 -9.64
CA GLN A 194 -9.58 1.63 -10.40
C GLN A 194 -8.95 0.33 -10.89
N GLY A 195 -9.26 -0.81 -10.26
CA GLY A 195 -8.76 -2.13 -10.66
C GLY A 195 -9.54 -2.78 -11.80
N GLY A 196 -9.25 -4.06 -12.05
CA GLY A 196 -9.90 -4.89 -13.06
C GLY A 196 -11.18 -5.61 -12.59
N TRP A 197 -11.60 -5.38 -11.33
CA TRP A 197 -12.68 -6.14 -10.70
C TRP A 197 -14.00 -6.09 -11.47
N GLN A 198 -14.35 -4.96 -12.07
CA GLN A 198 -15.61 -4.81 -12.83
C GLN A 198 -15.72 -5.75 -14.04
N GLU A 199 -14.58 -6.17 -14.60
CA GLU A 199 -14.54 -7.08 -15.74
C GLU A 199 -14.75 -8.54 -15.31
N HIS A 200 -14.06 -8.96 -14.24
CA HIS A 200 -14.04 -10.36 -13.83
C HIS A 200 -15.04 -10.71 -12.73
N ARG A 201 -15.57 -9.72 -11.99
CA ARG A 201 -16.61 -9.83 -10.94
C ARG A 201 -16.37 -10.98 -9.96
N HIS A 202 -15.12 -11.16 -9.54
CA HIS A 202 -14.73 -12.30 -8.70
C HIS A 202 -15.41 -12.17 -7.34
N ARG A 203 -16.10 -13.24 -6.91
CA ARG A 203 -16.82 -13.33 -5.63
C ARG A 203 -17.80 -12.18 -5.35
N GLN A 204 -18.44 -11.68 -6.40
CA GLN A 204 -19.41 -10.59 -6.30
C GLN A 204 -20.51 -10.88 -5.27
N ALA A 205 -21.07 -12.09 -5.24
CA ALA A 205 -22.14 -12.45 -4.33
C ALA A 205 -21.68 -12.40 -2.85
N GLU A 206 -20.50 -12.92 -2.55
CA GLU A 206 -19.94 -12.88 -1.19
C GLU A 206 -19.57 -11.47 -0.76
N LEU A 207 -19.05 -10.66 -1.67
CA LEU A 207 -18.73 -9.25 -1.45
C LEU A 207 -19.98 -8.44 -1.13
N LEU A 208 -21.04 -8.56 -1.94
CA LEU A 208 -22.32 -7.91 -1.67
C LEU A 208 -22.90 -8.33 -0.32
N ARG A 209 -22.84 -9.63 0.00
CA ARG A 209 -23.30 -10.12 1.30
C ARG A 209 -22.50 -9.51 2.46
N CYS A 210 -21.16 -9.45 2.34
CA CYS A 210 -20.30 -8.82 3.33
C CYS A 210 -20.63 -7.34 3.51
N CYS A 211 -20.71 -6.58 2.40
CA CYS A 211 -21.07 -5.16 2.42
C CYS A 211 -22.47 -4.93 3.03
N ASN A 212 -23.47 -5.75 2.68
CA ASN A 212 -24.82 -5.62 3.23
C ASN A 212 -24.87 -5.92 4.73
N ASN A 213 -24.07 -6.87 5.21
CA ASN A 213 -23.94 -7.12 6.64
C ASN A 213 -23.38 -5.88 7.37
N ILE A 214 -22.32 -5.28 6.84
CA ILE A 214 -21.72 -4.06 7.41
C ILE A 214 -22.70 -2.87 7.36
N LEU A 215 -23.48 -2.74 6.27
CA LEU A 215 -24.53 -1.72 6.16
C LEU A 215 -25.64 -1.89 7.20
N ALA A 216 -25.94 -3.14 7.59
CA ALA A 216 -26.99 -3.47 8.56
C ALA A 216 -26.55 -3.34 10.03
N GLU A 217 -25.26 -3.13 10.30
CA GLU A 217 -24.76 -2.85 11.66
C GLU A 217 -25.48 -1.63 12.26
N GLU A 218 -25.66 -1.56 13.58
CA GLU A 218 -26.33 -0.44 14.24
C GLU A 218 -25.33 0.51 14.94
N GLU A 219 -24.10 0.04 15.09
CA GLU A 219 -23.03 0.71 15.81
C GLU A 219 -22.62 2.01 15.11
N PRO A 220 -22.48 3.14 15.85
CA PRO A 220 -22.03 4.40 15.28
C PRO A 220 -20.61 4.37 14.73
N CYS A 221 -19.73 3.50 15.26
CA CYS A 221 -18.36 3.35 14.77
C CYS A 221 -18.31 2.80 13.34
N SER A 222 -19.37 2.13 12.87
CA SER A 222 -19.47 1.61 11.50
C SER A 222 -19.85 2.67 10.47
N THR A 223 -20.25 3.87 10.86
CA THR A 223 -20.68 4.91 9.90
C THR A 223 -19.64 5.21 8.81
N PRO A 224 -18.34 5.42 9.11
CA PRO A 224 -17.32 5.66 8.08
C PRO A 224 -17.19 4.52 7.08
N ASP A 225 -17.38 3.28 7.54
CA ASP A 225 -17.30 2.07 6.74
C ASP A 225 -18.51 1.95 5.80
N LYS A 226 -19.71 2.26 6.31
CA LYS A 226 -20.95 2.34 5.52
C LYS A 226 -20.87 3.43 4.45
N ASP A 227 -20.23 4.55 4.75
CA ASP A 227 -20.03 5.63 3.79
C ASP A 227 -19.16 5.18 2.60
N ILE A 228 -18.13 4.36 2.85
CA ILE A 228 -17.31 3.77 1.77
C ILE A 228 -18.16 2.87 0.89
N ILE A 229 -18.89 1.92 1.49
CA ILE A 229 -19.73 0.98 0.74
C ILE A 229 -20.78 1.72 -0.09
N THR A 230 -21.41 2.73 0.49
CA THR A 230 -22.40 3.56 -0.20
C THR A 230 -21.78 4.29 -1.40
N ARG A 231 -20.55 4.83 -1.28
CA ARG A 231 -19.84 5.43 -2.42
C ARG A 231 -19.52 4.41 -3.51
N ILE A 232 -19.12 3.19 -3.15
CA ILE A 232 -18.86 2.12 -4.11
C ILE A 232 -20.13 1.84 -4.92
N TYR A 233 -21.27 1.64 -4.26
CA TYR A 233 -22.55 1.37 -4.92
C TYR A 233 -23.01 2.54 -5.80
N GLN A 234 -22.76 3.78 -5.39
CA GLN A 234 -23.08 4.97 -6.19
C GLN A 234 -22.21 5.09 -7.45
N LYS A 235 -20.92 4.81 -7.34
CA LYS A 235 -19.96 4.96 -8.45
C LYS A 235 -19.93 3.74 -9.38
N CYS A 236 -20.29 2.56 -8.90
CA CYS A 236 -20.38 1.32 -9.67
C CYS A 236 -21.70 0.60 -9.37
N PRO A 237 -22.86 1.09 -9.86
CA PRO A 237 -24.15 0.44 -9.61
C PRO A 237 -24.24 -0.99 -10.15
N GLN A 238 -23.45 -1.32 -11.18
CA GLN A 238 -23.39 -2.63 -11.80
C GLN A 238 -22.91 -3.73 -10.83
N ILE A 239 -22.31 -3.35 -9.70
CA ILE A 239 -21.97 -4.30 -8.63
C ILE A 239 -23.19 -4.96 -8.03
N LEU A 240 -24.38 -4.33 -8.11
CA LEU A 240 -25.64 -4.83 -7.56
C LEU A 240 -26.42 -5.72 -8.54
N GLU A 241 -25.98 -5.83 -9.79
CA GLU A 241 -26.56 -6.65 -10.86
C GLU A 241 -25.92 -8.05 -10.91
#